data_AF-A0A9W5QFR7-F1
#
_entry.id   AF-A0A9W5QFR7-F1
#
_cell.length_a   1.000
_cell.length_b   1.000
_cell.length_c   1.000
_cell.angle_alpha   90.00
_cell.angle_beta   90.00
_cell.angle_gamma   90.00
#
_symmetry.space_group_name_H-M   'P 1'
#
loop_
_entity.id
_entity.type
_entity.pdbx_description
1 polymer ?
#
loop_
_entity_poly.entity_id
_entity_poly.type
_entity_poly.pdbx_seq_one_letter_code
_entity_poly.pdbx_strand_id
1 'polypeptide(L)'
;MTVFNTKEINNTPFESNIIPKGNRNRPAYSMNPRYITIHTTANQNAGTDARAHARYVNNGGGSSSVSWHFTVDDNRIVQHLPLNENGWHAGDGNGAGNRSSIGIEICENRDGNFEKALTHAAGLVKFLMAHLGLKIGNVVSHQHWSGKNCPRPIFNRPGGFEGFKRMIEDSLNDMVVENHNKDAGTQGLGIAYMEGVNINLRRGPSTSSDVIRKLNKPESYIVWEEREGWLNLGNSWVKYDSSYIYFARRQTSNIGKLVVVDTNELWVYGSANWNDKIKTVKKGEAFTIQDELQVNGSNMYKCKYFYITTNSQFVYVK
;
A
#
# COMPACT_ATOMS: atom_id res chain seq x y z
N MET A 1 -0.22 14.14 -15.46
CA MET A 1 -1.59 14.65 -15.19
C MET A 1 -1.56 15.49 -13.92
N THR A 2 -2.25 16.63 -13.89
CA THR A 2 -2.25 17.58 -12.75
C THR A 2 -3.60 17.68 -12.05
N VAL A 3 -4.69 17.40 -12.77
CA VAL A 3 -6.00 17.06 -12.22
C VAL A 3 -6.29 15.63 -12.62
N PHE A 4 -6.72 14.80 -11.67
CA PHE A 4 -7.02 13.41 -11.95
C PHE A 4 -8.44 13.26 -12.51
N ASN A 5 -8.59 12.43 -13.53
CA ASN A 5 -9.87 12.03 -14.11
C ASN A 5 -10.07 10.54 -13.89
N THR A 6 -10.20 10.14 -12.62
CA THR A 6 -10.46 8.78 -12.18
C THR A 6 -11.72 8.76 -11.31
N LYS A 7 -12.40 7.61 -11.25
CA LYS A 7 -13.55 7.42 -10.36
C LYS A 7 -13.13 7.08 -8.93
N GLU A 8 -11.90 6.59 -8.75
CA GLU A 8 -11.37 6.19 -7.45
C GLU A 8 -9.83 6.21 -7.44
N ILE A 9 -9.27 6.25 -6.23
CA ILE A 9 -7.84 6.08 -5.94
C ILE A 9 -7.74 5.12 -4.76
N ASN A 10 -7.02 4.00 -4.90
CA ASN A 10 -6.86 2.97 -3.87
C ASN A 10 -8.21 2.49 -3.33
N ASN A 11 -9.11 2.10 -4.24
CA ASN A 11 -10.51 1.71 -3.96
C ASN A 11 -11.33 2.75 -3.17
N THR A 12 -10.86 4.00 -3.12
CA THR A 12 -11.56 5.10 -2.47
C THR A 12 -12.18 5.99 -3.54
N PRO A 13 -13.51 6.19 -3.54
CA PRO A 13 -14.17 7.09 -4.48
C PRO A 13 -13.46 8.45 -4.58
N PHE A 14 -13.24 8.90 -5.80
CA PHE A 14 -12.52 10.12 -6.10
C PHE A 14 -13.41 11.11 -6.84
N GLU A 15 -13.35 12.36 -6.42
CA GLU A 15 -14.06 13.47 -7.05
C GLU A 15 -13.10 14.61 -7.35
N SER A 16 -13.29 15.24 -8.50
CA SER A 16 -12.64 16.51 -8.82
C SER A 16 -13.64 17.65 -8.61
N ASN A 17 -13.30 18.59 -7.74
CA ASN A 17 -14.08 19.80 -7.50
C ASN A 17 -13.13 21.01 -7.38
N ILE A 18 -12.56 21.38 -8.53
CA ILE A 18 -11.49 22.37 -8.61
C ILE A 18 -12.01 23.78 -8.34
N ILE A 19 -11.34 24.50 -7.44
CA ILE A 19 -11.61 25.90 -7.15
C ILE A 19 -11.54 26.73 -8.44
N PRO A 20 -12.55 27.58 -8.77
CA PRO A 20 -12.53 28.41 -9.97
C PRO A 20 -11.26 29.27 -10.08
N LYS A 21 -10.77 29.44 -11.32
CA LYS A 21 -9.70 30.41 -11.58
C LYS A 21 -10.18 31.82 -11.22
N GLY A 22 -9.30 32.62 -10.62
CA GLY A 22 -9.60 33.99 -10.18
C GLY A 22 -10.09 34.09 -8.74
N ASN A 23 -10.48 32.98 -8.09
CA ASN A 23 -10.72 32.99 -6.65
C ASN A 23 -9.45 33.36 -5.89
N ARG A 24 -9.57 34.21 -4.84
CA ARG A 24 -8.43 34.67 -4.03
C ARG A 24 -7.61 33.53 -3.41
N ASN A 25 -8.27 32.43 -3.05
CA ASN A 25 -7.62 31.25 -2.49
C ASN A 25 -7.08 30.28 -3.55
N ARG A 26 -7.19 30.58 -4.85
CA ARG A 26 -6.48 29.88 -5.92
C ARG A 26 -5.39 30.78 -6.50
N PRO A 27 -4.20 30.85 -5.87
CA PRO A 27 -3.11 31.73 -6.30
C PRO A 27 -2.55 31.39 -7.69
N ALA A 28 -2.66 30.12 -8.11
CA ALA A 28 -2.22 29.64 -9.41
C ALA A 28 -0.73 29.88 -9.74
N TYR A 29 0.14 30.04 -8.72
CA TYR A 29 1.57 30.02 -9.00
C TYR A 29 2.00 28.61 -9.40
N SER A 30 2.83 28.54 -10.44
CA SER A 30 3.42 27.28 -10.88
C SER A 30 4.15 26.58 -9.73
N MET A 31 3.94 25.28 -9.62
CA MET A 31 4.54 24.42 -8.62
C MET A 31 5.04 23.14 -9.26
N ASN A 32 6.26 22.73 -8.89
CA ASN A 32 6.75 21.38 -9.06
C ASN A 32 6.78 20.72 -7.67
N PRO A 33 5.85 19.81 -7.35
CA PRO A 33 5.75 19.26 -6.00
C PRO A 33 7.00 18.49 -5.59
N ARG A 34 7.55 18.83 -4.42
CA ARG A 34 8.70 18.15 -3.78
C ARG A 34 8.34 17.50 -2.45
N TYR A 35 7.17 17.84 -1.92
CA TYR A 35 6.68 17.39 -0.62
C TYR A 35 5.18 17.09 -0.68
N ILE A 36 4.72 16.34 0.33
CA ILE A 36 3.30 16.17 0.64
C ILE A 36 3.12 16.60 2.10
N THR A 37 2.22 17.55 2.35
CA THR A 37 1.94 18.09 3.68
C THR A 37 0.61 17.53 4.19
N ILE A 38 0.68 16.82 5.32
CA ILE A 38 -0.48 16.22 5.97
C ILE A 38 -1.05 17.17 7.01
N HIS A 39 -2.37 17.35 6.94
CA HIS A 39 -3.19 18.12 7.87
C HIS A 39 -4.36 17.28 8.38
N THR A 40 -4.95 17.74 9.48
CA THR A 40 -6.31 17.33 9.86
C THR A 40 -7.16 18.57 10.05
N THR A 41 -8.43 18.44 9.71
CA THR A 41 -9.35 19.60 9.60
C THR A 41 -9.61 20.33 10.92
N ALA A 42 -9.36 19.68 12.06
CA ALA A 42 -9.77 20.13 13.40
C ALA A 42 -11.28 20.44 13.52
N ASN A 43 -12.09 19.96 12.57
CA ASN A 43 -13.52 20.21 12.52
C ASN A 43 -14.28 18.92 12.80
N GLN A 44 -14.76 18.81 14.04
CA GLN A 44 -15.45 17.61 14.55
C GLN A 44 -16.98 17.68 14.41
N ASN A 45 -17.50 18.76 13.81
CA ASN A 45 -18.94 18.91 13.62
C ASN A 45 -19.48 17.83 12.67
N ALA A 46 -20.73 17.42 12.89
CA ALA A 46 -21.37 16.48 11.96
C ALA A 46 -21.56 17.14 10.58
N GLY A 47 -21.38 16.36 9.52
CA GLY A 47 -21.53 16.82 8.13
C GLY A 47 -20.38 17.64 7.58
N THR A 48 -19.25 17.79 8.30
CA THR A 48 -18.05 18.48 7.78
C THR A 48 -17.11 17.52 7.08
N ASP A 49 -17.66 16.79 6.10
CA ASP A 49 -16.98 15.79 5.27
C ASP A 49 -16.14 16.43 4.13
N ALA A 50 -15.57 15.62 3.22
CA ALA A 50 -14.71 16.12 2.15
C ALA A 50 -15.46 17.00 1.14
N ARG A 51 -16.75 16.73 0.88
CA ARG A 51 -17.58 17.57 0.01
C ARG A 51 -17.93 18.89 0.71
N ALA A 52 -18.11 18.89 2.03
CA ALA A 52 -18.31 20.12 2.80
C ALA A 52 -17.09 21.04 2.70
N HIS A 53 -15.89 20.48 2.81
CA HIS A 53 -14.64 21.22 2.64
C HIS A 53 -14.45 21.69 1.18
N ALA A 54 -14.84 20.89 0.19
CA ALA A 54 -14.85 21.32 -1.21
C ALA A 54 -15.73 22.56 -1.42
N ARG A 55 -16.95 22.58 -0.83
CA ARG A 55 -17.82 23.78 -0.86
C ARG A 55 -17.17 24.97 -0.17
N TYR A 56 -16.53 24.74 0.99
CA TYR A 56 -15.85 25.79 1.75
C TYR A 56 -14.72 26.47 0.95
N VAL A 57 -13.84 25.69 0.32
CA VAL A 57 -12.75 26.26 -0.49
C VAL A 57 -13.22 26.85 -1.82
N ASN A 58 -14.30 26.32 -2.41
CA ASN A 58 -14.95 26.96 -3.57
C ASN A 58 -15.56 28.32 -3.22
N ASN A 59 -16.05 28.47 -1.98
CA ASN A 59 -16.57 29.72 -1.45
C ASN A 59 -15.46 30.63 -0.87
N GLY A 60 -14.21 30.46 -1.33
CA GLY A 60 -13.11 31.35 -1.03
C GLY A 60 -12.27 30.98 0.19
N GLY A 61 -12.54 29.86 0.89
CA GLY A 61 -11.67 29.39 1.97
C GLY A 61 -11.66 30.30 3.20
N GLY A 62 -12.79 30.93 3.50
CA GLY A 62 -12.96 31.82 4.65
C GLY A 62 -12.15 33.11 4.59
N SER A 63 -12.07 33.81 5.73
CA SER A 63 -11.38 35.12 5.83
C SER A 63 -9.90 35.05 5.48
N SER A 64 -9.23 33.93 5.79
CA SER A 64 -7.82 33.71 5.51
C SER A 64 -7.52 33.25 4.08
N SER A 65 -8.55 33.07 3.24
CA SER A 65 -8.41 32.61 1.86
C SER A 65 -7.55 31.34 1.71
N VAL A 66 -7.78 30.35 2.58
CA VAL A 66 -6.99 29.11 2.60
C VAL A 66 -7.38 28.16 1.48
N SER A 67 -6.42 27.34 1.06
CA SER A 67 -6.62 26.30 0.06
C SER A 67 -5.56 25.21 0.14
N TRP A 68 -5.94 24.01 -0.29
CA TRP A 68 -5.10 22.81 -0.32
C TRP A 68 -5.59 21.91 -1.45
N HIS A 69 -4.82 20.88 -1.78
CA HIS A 69 -5.07 20.07 -2.98
C HIS A 69 -6.13 19.03 -2.78
N PHE A 70 -6.18 18.36 -1.62
CA PHE A 70 -7.11 17.27 -1.37
C PHE A 70 -7.76 17.34 0.01
N THR A 71 -9.02 16.95 0.10
CA THR A 71 -9.64 16.56 1.37
C THR A 71 -10.06 15.10 1.31
N VAL A 72 -9.84 14.38 2.40
CA VAL A 72 -10.14 12.95 2.52
C VAL A 72 -11.05 12.72 3.72
N ASP A 73 -12.18 12.05 3.48
CA ASP A 73 -13.07 11.56 4.53
C ASP A 73 -13.15 10.01 4.49
N ASP A 74 -14.01 9.44 5.32
CA ASP A 74 -14.20 8.00 5.46
C ASP A 74 -14.95 7.35 4.28
N ASN A 75 -15.35 8.12 3.27
CA ASN A 75 -16.10 7.67 2.12
C ASN A 75 -15.44 8.03 0.78
N ARG A 76 -14.64 9.10 0.70
CA ARG A 76 -14.10 9.63 -0.55
C ARG A 76 -12.90 10.56 -0.40
N ILE A 77 -12.28 10.85 -1.54
CA ILE A 77 -11.25 11.87 -1.75
C ILE A 77 -11.81 12.93 -2.69
N VAL A 78 -11.60 14.21 -2.38
CA VAL A 78 -11.96 15.32 -3.26
C VAL A 78 -10.74 16.19 -3.56
N GLN A 79 -10.44 16.41 -4.83
CA GLN A 79 -9.37 17.30 -5.29
C GLN A 79 -9.89 18.72 -5.56
N HIS A 80 -9.22 19.73 -5.00
CA HIS A 80 -9.61 21.14 -5.09
C HIS A 80 -8.63 22.01 -5.91
N LEU A 81 -7.38 21.58 -6.05
CA LEU A 81 -6.35 22.30 -6.82
C LEU A 81 -5.59 21.35 -7.75
N PRO A 82 -5.18 21.80 -8.95
CA PRO A 82 -4.23 21.07 -9.78
C PRO A 82 -2.88 20.91 -9.08
N LEU A 83 -2.20 19.78 -9.28
CA LEU A 83 -0.89 19.49 -8.67
C LEU A 83 0.23 20.44 -9.14
N ASN A 84 0.08 21.10 -10.29
CA ASN A 84 1.03 22.07 -10.81
C ASN A 84 0.79 23.51 -10.33
N GLU A 85 -0.17 23.70 -9.43
CA GLU A 85 -0.49 24.99 -8.80
C GLU A 85 -0.34 24.88 -7.28
N ASN A 86 0.11 25.96 -6.65
CA ASN A 86 0.28 26.00 -5.20
C ASN A 86 -1.06 26.26 -4.47
N GLY A 87 -1.10 25.94 -3.16
CA GLY A 87 -2.18 26.34 -2.25
C GLY A 87 -1.66 27.19 -1.09
N TRP A 88 -2.58 27.68 -0.25
CA TRP A 88 -2.27 28.39 0.99
C TRP A 88 -2.72 27.57 2.21
N HIS A 89 -1.82 26.72 2.73
CA HIS A 89 -2.12 25.80 3.82
C HIS A 89 -1.01 25.62 4.86
N ALA A 90 0.26 25.83 4.53
CA ALA A 90 1.40 25.45 5.38
C ALA A 90 1.85 26.54 6.38
N GLY A 91 1.35 27.77 6.23
CA GLY A 91 1.65 28.87 7.14
C GLY A 91 3.08 29.42 7.05
N ASP A 92 3.82 29.11 5.99
CA ASP A 92 5.23 29.51 5.79
C ASP A 92 5.41 30.60 4.70
N GLY A 93 4.36 31.36 4.41
CA GLY A 93 4.36 32.38 3.36
C GLY A 93 4.72 31.77 2.00
N ASN A 94 5.78 32.26 1.36
CA ASN A 94 6.30 31.72 0.10
C ASN A 94 7.32 30.57 0.28
N GLY A 95 7.40 29.97 1.46
CA GLY A 95 8.26 28.83 1.73
C GLY A 95 7.85 27.54 1.00
N ALA A 96 8.65 26.50 1.19
CA ALA A 96 8.50 25.22 0.50
C ALA A 96 7.18 24.50 0.83
N GLY A 97 6.60 24.74 2.01
CA GLY A 97 5.33 24.18 2.44
C GLY A 97 4.17 24.63 1.56
N ASN A 98 4.04 25.94 1.30
CA ASN A 98 3.02 26.43 0.38
C ASN A 98 3.42 26.29 -1.10
N ARG A 99 4.71 26.51 -1.43
CA ARG A 99 5.15 26.69 -2.83
C ARG A 99 5.71 25.44 -3.49
N SER A 100 5.85 24.34 -2.77
CA SER A 100 6.42 23.09 -3.29
C SER A 100 5.83 21.83 -2.65
N SER A 101 4.66 21.91 -2.01
CA SER A 101 4.01 20.77 -1.38
C SER A 101 2.56 20.58 -1.82
N ILE A 102 2.12 19.33 -1.85
CA ILE A 102 0.71 18.96 -1.96
C ILE A 102 0.08 18.96 -0.57
N GLY A 103 -0.90 19.82 -0.32
CA GLY A 103 -1.67 19.85 0.93
C GLY A 103 -2.82 18.83 0.93
N ILE A 104 -2.87 17.99 1.96
CA ILE A 104 -3.94 16.99 2.18
C ILE A 104 -4.58 17.21 3.56
N GLU A 105 -5.87 17.49 3.58
CA GLU A 105 -6.69 17.59 4.79
C GLU A 105 -7.43 16.28 5.07
N ILE A 106 -7.31 15.75 6.29
CA ILE A 106 -8.04 14.56 6.74
C ILE A 106 -9.18 14.99 7.66
N CYS A 107 -10.41 14.62 7.29
CA CYS A 107 -11.64 15.00 8.01
C CYS A 107 -11.69 14.39 9.42
N GLU A 108 -12.21 15.14 10.39
CA GLU A 108 -12.40 14.72 11.79
C GLU A 108 -13.88 14.71 12.22
N ASN A 109 -14.82 14.81 11.27
CA ASN A 109 -16.26 14.96 11.54
C ASN A 109 -16.78 13.76 12.35
N ARG A 110 -17.51 14.03 13.44
CA ARG A 110 -17.95 13.01 14.42
C ARG A 110 -18.91 11.95 13.88
N ASP A 111 -19.57 12.23 12.76
CA ASP A 111 -20.44 11.31 12.03
C ASP A 111 -19.68 10.48 10.98
N GLY A 112 -18.36 10.70 10.84
CA GLY A 112 -17.47 9.91 10.00
C GLY A 112 -16.52 9.02 10.81
N ASN A 113 -15.87 8.08 10.11
CA ASN A 113 -14.86 7.20 10.69
C ASN A 113 -13.43 7.69 10.42
N PHE A 114 -12.79 8.28 11.43
CA PHE A 114 -11.43 8.82 11.32
C PHE A 114 -10.38 7.76 10.91
N GLU A 115 -10.49 6.51 11.36
CA GLU A 115 -9.55 5.44 10.97
C GLU A 115 -9.65 5.10 9.49
N LYS A 116 -10.86 5.12 8.96
CA LYS A 116 -11.10 4.89 7.54
C LYS A 116 -10.62 6.07 6.70
N ALA A 117 -10.87 7.31 7.15
CA ALA A 117 -10.32 8.52 6.53
C ALA A 117 -8.78 8.51 6.51
N LEU A 118 -8.15 8.06 7.61
CA LEU A 118 -6.71 7.85 7.70
C LEU A 118 -6.22 6.83 6.65
N THR A 119 -6.89 5.68 6.54
CA THR A 119 -6.55 4.63 5.56
C THR A 119 -6.64 5.15 4.13
N HIS A 120 -7.72 5.86 3.80
CA HIS A 120 -7.90 6.51 2.49
C HIS A 120 -6.80 7.55 2.22
N ALA A 121 -6.44 8.35 3.23
CA ALA A 121 -5.39 9.35 3.10
C ALA A 121 -4.02 8.70 2.86
N ALA A 122 -3.71 7.59 3.52
CA ALA A 122 -2.47 6.85 3.27
C ALA A 122 -2.42 6.28 1.85
N GLY A 123 -3.53 5.72 1.36
CA GLY A 123 -3.66 5.29 -0.03
C GLY A 123 -3.43 6.43 -1.03
N LEU A 124 -4.05 7.59 -0.79
CA LEU A 124 -3.84 8.78 -1.61
C LEU A 124 -2.38 9.24 -1.60
N VAL A 125 -1.74 9.28 -0.43
CA VAL A 125 -0.33 9.70 -0.31
C VAL A 125 0.57 8.71 -1.05
N LYS A 126 0.35 7.40 -0.91
CA LYS A 126 1.10 6.35 -1.61
C LYS A 126 0.98 6.49 -3.12
N PHE A 127 -0.24 6.71 -3.61
CA PHE A 127 -0.50 7.02 -5.00
C PHE A 127 0.29 8.27 -5.42
N LEU A 128 0.12 9.41 -4.75
CA LEU A 128 0.82 10.66 -5.10
C LEU A 128 2.35 10.52 -5.08
N MET A 129 2.91 9.76 -4.14
CA MET A 129 4.33 9.45 -4.09
C MET A 129 4.80 8.75 -5.36
N ALA A 130 4.09 7.72 -5.82
CA ALA A 130 4.42 7.04 -7.06
C ALA A 130 4.23 7.92 -8.30
N HIS A 131 3.16 8.74 -8.34
CA HIS A 131 2.85 9.62 -9.48
C HIS A 131 3.92 10.71 -9.67
N LEU A 132 4.46 11.20 -8.56
CA LEU A 132 5.40 12.33 -8.52
C LEU A 132 6.86 11.89 -8.33
N GLY A 133 7.13 10.59 -8.17
CA GLY A 133 8.47 10.07 -7.86
C GLY A 133 9.01 10.52 -6.49
N LEU A 134 8.13 10.76 -5.52
CA LEU A 134 8.49 11.19 -4.16
C LEU A 134 8.69 9.98 -3.24
N LYS A 135 9.58 10.13 -2.25
CA LYS A 135 9.86 9.10 -1.24
C LYS A 135 9.13 9.42 0.07
N ILE A 136 9.06 8.46 0.99
CA ILE A 136 8.38 8.67 2.28
C ILE A 136 8.98 9.84 3.09
N GLY A 137 10.27 10.12 2.92
CA GLY A 137 10.95 11.28 3.53
C GLY A 137 10.47 12.64 3.03
N ASN A 138 9.73 12.67 1.90
CA ASN A 138 9.09 13.88 1.38
C ASN A 138 7.69 14.12 1.99
N VAL A 139 7.16 13.18 2.77
CA VAL A 139 5.87 13.32 3.47
C VAL A 139 6.13 13.93 4.85
N VAL A 140 5.55 15.10 5.07
CA VAL A 140 5.76 15.90 6.28
C VAL A 140 4.44 16.38 6.87
N SER A 141 4.44 16.72 8.15
CA SER A 141 3.29 17.33 8.83
C SER A 141 3.22 18.83 8.55
N HIS A 142 2.07 19.47 8.80
CA HIS A 142 2.03 20.94 8.85
C HIS A 142 3.01 21.49 9.90
N GLN A 143 3.13 20.82 11.06
CA GLN A 143 4.08 21.23 12.11
C GLN A 143 5.51 21.40 11.60
N HIS A 144 5.95 20.61 10.63
CA HIS A 144 7.27 20.73 10.01
C HIS A 144 7.54 22.13 9.44
N TRP A 145 6.51 22.80 8.92
CA TRP A 145 6.65 24.09 8.23
C TRP A 145 6.51 25.28 9.18
N SER A 146 5.48 25.27 10.03
CA SER A 146 5.11 26.46 10.84
C SER A 146 5.18 26.24 12.35
N GLY A 147 5.47 25.01 12.80
CA GLY A 147 5.41 24.63 14.21
C GLY A 147 3.98 24.42 14.75
N LYS A 148 2.93 24.70 13.96
CA LYS A 148 1.53 24.43 14.35
C LYS A 148 1.37 22.96 14.72
N ASN A 149 0.73 22.67 15.86
CA ASN A 149 0.40 21.30 16.27
C ASN A 149 -0.68 20.68 15.36
N CYS A 150 -0.29 20.29 14.15
CA CYS A 150 -1.11 19.70 13.11
C CYS A 150 -0.26 18.71 12.30
N PRO A 151 -0.72 17.48 12.02
CA PRO A 151 -2.04 16.90 12.33
C PRO A 151 -2.17 16.35 13.76
N ARG A 152 -2.87 17.08 14.65
CA ARG A 152 -2.93 16.80 16.11
C ARG A 152 -3.40 15.39 16.44
N PRO A 153 -4.51 14.86 15.86
CA PRO A 153 -4.95 13.51 16.16
C PRO A 153 -3.90 12.45 15.80
N ILE A 154 -3.16 12.63 14.70
CA ILE A 154 -2.11 11.68 14.29
C ILE A 154 -0.94 11.70 15.28
N PHE A 155 -0.50 12.88 15.74
CA PHE A 155 0.58 12.97 16.72
C PHE A 155 0.24 12.30 18.06
N ASN A 156 -1.03 12.34 18.47
CA ASN A 156 -1.50 11.77 19.72
C ASN A 156 -1.69 10.23 19.68
N ARG A 157 -1.51 9.60 18.51
CA ARG A 157 -1.63 8.14 18.36
C ARG A 157 -0.34 7.44 18.80
N PRO A 158 -0.43 6.16 19.19
CA PRO A 158 0.75 5.29 19.27
C PRO A 158 1.55 5.32 17.96
N GLY A 159 2.85 5.62 18.06
CA GLY A 159 3.74 5.78 16.91
C GLY A 159 3.68 7.15 16.21
N GLY A 160 2.74 8.02 16.58
CA GLY A 160 2.64 9.39 16.08
C GLY A 160 2.63 9.49 14.55
N PHE A 161 3.30 10.52 14.03
CA PHE A 161 3.42 10.74 12.59
C PHE A 161 4.21 9.66 11.86
N GLU A 162 5.21 9.07 12.51
CA GLU A 162 5.96 7.94 11.94
C GLU A 162 5.08 6.68 11.82
N GLY A 163 4.09 6.52 12.71
CA GLY A 163 3.05 5.49 12.57
C GLY A 163 2.20 5.70 11.32
N PHE A 164 1.83 6.94 11.02
CA PHE A 164 1.11 7.26 9.79
C PHE A 164 1.97 7.04 8.53
N LYS A 165 3.27 7.36 8.58
CA LYS A 165 4.20 7.04 7.48
C LYS A 165 4.31 5.56 7.20
N ARG A 166 4.39 4.70 8.24
CA ARG A 166 4.33 3.25 8.05
C ARG A 166 3.03 2.81 7.37
N MET A 167 1.89 3.37 7.79
CA MET A 167 0.60 3.09 7.16
C MET A 167 0.58 3.48 5.66
N ILE A 168 1.27 4.55 5.27
CA ILE A 168 1.47 4.92 3.85
C ILE A 168 2.34 3.89 3.14
N GLU A 169 3.46 3.48 3.73
CA GLU A 169 4.36 2.50 3.13
C GLU A 169 3.65 1.16 2.89
N ASP A 170 2.81 0.75 3.83
CA ASP A 170 2.01 -0.48 3.81
C ASP A 170 0.76 -0.38 2.89
N SER A 171 0.38 0.82 2.43
CA SER A 171 -0.76 1.01 1.53
C SER A 171 -0.46 0.48 0.11
N LEU A 172 -1.49 -0.08 -0.53
CA LEU A 172 -1.45 -0.52 -1.93
C LEU A 172 -1.35 0.69 -2.89
N ASN A 173 -0.82 0.48 -4.10
CA ASN A 173 -0.62 1.52 -5.10
C ASN A 173 -1.29 1.14 -6.43
N ASP A 174 -2.41 1.78 -6.75
CA ASP A 174 -3.25 1.49 -7.93
C ASP A 174 -2.66 1.97 -9.28
N MET A 175 -1.53 2.68 -9.31
CA MET A 175 -0.95 3.18 -10.58
C MET A 175 -0.23 2.14 -11.43
N VAL A 176 -0.18 0.89 -10.98
CA VAL A 176 0.13 -0.23 -11.86
C VAL A 176 -1.18 -0.70 -12.43
N VAL A 177 -1.44 -0.32 -13.69
CA VAL A 177 -2.53 -0.87 -14.51
C VAL A 177 -2.55 -2.38 -14.29
N GLU A 178 -3.62 -2.90 -13.70
CA GLU A 178 -3.86 -4.34 -13.63
C GLU A 178 -4.08 -4.86 -15.05
N ASN A 179 -2.98 -5.26 -15.70
CA ASN A 179 -3.02 -6.56 -16.34
C ASN A 179 -3.36 -7.56 -15.23
N HIS A 180 -4.37 -8.38 -15.47
CA HIS A 180 -4.67 -9.55 -14.66
C HIS A 180 -3.47 -10.51 -14.65
N ASN A 181 -2.44 -10.16 -13.87
CA ASN A 181 -1.32 -11.02 -13.56
C ASN A 181 -1.30 -11.18 -12.05
N LYS A 182 -1.82 -12.33 -11.65
CA LYS A 182 -1.89 -12.86 -10.29
C LYS A 182 -0.47 -13.07 -9.76
N ASP A 183 0.16 -12.02 -9.26
CA ASP A 183 1.39 -12.14 -8.49
C ASP A 183 1.19 -11.48 -7.14
N ALA A 184 1.09 -12.31 -6.10
CA ALA A 184 1.02 -11.85 -4.74
C ALA A 184 2.32 -11.11 -4.42
N GLY A 185 2.20 -9.89 -3.89
CA GLY A 185 3.31 -9.04 -3.50
C GLY A 185 4.38 -9.74 -2.65
N THR A 186 5.52 -9.08 -2.49
CA THR A 186 6.78 -9.65 -2.00
C THR A 186 6.80 -10.13 -0.53
N GLN A 187 5.66 -10.20 0.17
CA GLN A 187 5.54 -10.60 1.58
C GLN A 187 4.43 -11.65 1.79
N GLY A 188 4.64 -12.62 2.70
CA GLY A 188 3.68 -13.70 3.00
C GLY A 188 3.54 -14.79 1.92
N LEU A 189 2.61 -15.72 2.14
CA LEU A 189 2.22 -16.85 1.28
C LEU A 189 1.23 -16.46 0.16
N GLY A 190 0.68 -15.25 0.20
CA GLY A 190 -0.28 -14.76 -0.80
C GLY A 190 -1.25 -13.73 -0.22
N ILE A 191 -2.32 -13.42 -0.96
CA ILE A 191 -3.38 -12.50 -0.52
C ILE A 191 -4.71 -13.24 -0.46
N ALA A 192 -5.35 -13.26 0.72
CA ALA A 192 -6.72 -13.72 0.88
C ALA A 192 -7.69 -12.56 0.67
N TYR A 193 -8.46 -12.62 -0.41
CA TYR A 193 -9.55 -11.70 -0.74
C TYR A 193 -10.86 -12.24 -0.18
N MET A 194 -11.56 -11.43 0.60
CA MET A 194 -12.88 -11.76 1.11
C MET A 194 -13.90 -11.46 0.02
N GLU A 195 -14.55 -12.50 -0.50
CA GLU A 195 -15.59 -12.41 -1.52
C GLU A 195 -17.00 -12.50 -0.90
N GLY A 196 -17.10 -13.01 0.33
CA GLY A 196 -18.33 -13.06 1.12
C GLY A 196 -18.44 -11.97 2.19
N VAL A 197 -19.53 -12.01 2.95
CA VAL A 197 -19.78 -11.12 4.11
C VAL A 197 -19.95 -11.94 5.39
N ASN A 198 -19.77 -11.30 6.55
CA ASN A 198 -19.94 -11.91 7.87
C ASN A 198 -19.00 -13.10 8.20
N ILE A 199 -17.80 -13.11 7.62
CA ILE A 199 -16.77 -14.14 7.82
C ILE A 199 -16.09 -13.95 9.19
N ASN A 200 -15.94 -15.01 9.98
CA ASN A 200 -15.35 -14.88 11.33
C ASN A 200 -13.82 -14.72 11.28
N LEU A 201 -13.31 -13.57 11.72
CA LEU A 201 -11.90 -13.41 12.10
C LEU A 201 -11.71 -13.81 13.56
N ARG A 202 -10.76 -14.68 13.85
CA ARG A 202 -10.56 -15.27 15.19
C ARG A 202 -9.17 -15.02 15.75
N ARG A 203 -9.02 -15.13 17.07
CA ARG A 203 -7.70 -15.04 17.74
C ARG A 203 -6.79 -16.21 17.41
N GLY A 204 -7.35 -17.41 17.18
CA GLY A 204 -6.61 -18.63 16.89
C GLY A 204 -7.26 -19.47 15.78
N PRO A 205 -6.52 -20.46 15.22
CA PRO A 205 -6.96 -21.30 14.11
C PRO A 205 -7.93 -22.40 14.57
N SER A 206 -9.05 -22.01 15.18
CA SER A 206 -10.07 -22.95 15.66
C SER A 206 -11.45 -22.31 15.68
N THR A 207 -12.49 -23.09 15.38
CA THR A 207 -13.90 -22.64 15.45
C THR A 207 -14.35 -22.34 16.86
N SER A 208 -13.63 -22.83 17.87
CA SER A 208 -13.86 -22.55 19.29
C SER A 208 -13.09 -21.33 19.79
N SER A 209 -12.18 -20.76 18.99
CA SER A 209 -11.44 -19.54 19.37
C SER A 209 -12.31 -18.30 19.27
N ASP A 210 -12.08 -17.31 20.12
CA ASP A 210 -12.82 -16.04 20.13
C ASP A 210 -12.89 -15.40 18.76
N VAL A 211 -14.10 -14.98 18.38
CA VAL A 211 -14.33 -14.13 17.21
C VAL A 211 -13.94 -12.70 17.59
N ILE A 212 -12.94 -12.14 16.90
CA ILE A 212 -12.50 -10.76 17.06
C ILE A 212 -13.49 -9.83 16.39
N ARG A 213 -13.81 -10.09 15.12
CA ARG A 213 -14.81 -9.35 14.33
C ARG A 213 -15.22 -10.13 13.09
N LYS A 214 -16.15 -9.55 12.33
CA LYS A 214 -16.53 -10.03 11.01
C LYS A 214 -15.69 -9.37 9.91
N LEU A 215 -15.27 -10.17 8.94
CA LEU A 215 -14.71 -9.71 7.66
C LEU A 215 -15.80 -9.73 6.60
N ASN A 216 -15.72 -8.79 5.68
CA ASN A 216 -16.65 -8.60 4.59
C ASN A 216 -15.90 -8.26 3.31
N LYS A 217 -16.47 -8.58 2.17
CA LYS A 217 -16.02 -8.01 0.90
C LYS A 217 -16.05 -6.48 0.97
N PRO A 218 -15.06 -5.78 0.39
CA PRO A 218 -13.93 -6.28 -0.39
C PRO A 218 -12.61 -6.39 0.43
N GLU A 219 -12.67 -6.73 1.73
CA GLU A 219 -11.45 -6.81 2.56
C GLU A 219 -10.45 -7.85 2.02
N SER A 220 -9.15 -7.54 2.09
CA SER A 220 -8.08 -8.45 1.69
C SER A 220 -6.90 -8.41 2.65
N TYR A 221 -6.22 -9.55 2.83
CA TYR A 221 -5.15 -9.69 3.80
C TYR A 221 -3.98 -10.50 3.25
N ILE A 222 -2.76 -10.10 3.61
CA ILE A 222 -1.59 -10.95 3.44
C ILE A 222 -1.76 -12.18 4.33
N VAL A 223 -1.60 -13.36 3.74
CA VAL A 223 -1.57 -14.62 4.47
C VAL A 223 -0.13 -14.95 4.84
N TRP A 224 0.15 -15.14 6.12
CA TRP A 224 1.50 -15.45 6.62
C TRP A 224 1.72 -16.95 6.83
N GLU A 225 0.64 -17.69 7.09
CA GLU A 225 0.69 -19.11 7.38
C GLU A 225 -0.64 -19.78 6.97
N GLU A 226 -0.56 -21.02 6.46
CA GLU A 226 -1.71 -21.92 6.37
C GLU A 226 -1.57 -23.01 7.44
N ARG A 227 -2.60 -23.24 8.25
CA ARG A 227 -2.62 -24.30 9.26
C ARG A 227 -3.98 -24.99 9.29
N GLU A 228 -4.03 -26.25 8.87
CA GLU A 228 -5.24 -27.10 8.95
C GLU A 228 -6.51 -26.42 8.38
N GLY A 229 -6.39 -25.74 7.23
CA GLY A 229 -7.49 -25.02 6.60
C GLY A 229 -7.77 -23.62 7.17
N TRP A 230 -6.87 -23.08 7.99
CA TRP A 230 -6.91 -21.69 8.47
C TRP A 230 -5.82 -20.85 7.83
N LEU A 231 -6.13 -19.59 7.53
CA LEU A 231 -5.19 -18.60 7.03
C LEU A 231 -4.85 -17.63 8.16
N ASN A 232 -3.57 -17.48 8.46
CA ASN A 232 -3.07 -16.46 9.38
C ASN A 232 -2.95 -15.12 8.66
N LEU A 233 -3.65 -14.10 9.16
CA LEU A 233 -3.68 -12.75 8.59
C LEU A 233 -2.85 -11.75 9.43
N GLY A 234 -1.80 -12.26 10.09
CA GLY A 234 -0.91 -11.56 11.04
C GLY A 234 -1.13 -12.09 12.46
N ASN A 235 -1.88 -11.35 13.28
CA ASN A 235 -2.19 -11.73 14.67
C ASN A 235 -3.57 -12.39 14.83
N SER A 236 -4.14 -12.90 13.73
CA SER A 236 -5.50 -13.44 13.71
C SER A 236 -5.67 -14.44 12.58
N TRP A 237 -6.73 -15.23 12.65
CA TRP A 237 -6.96 -16.38 11.78
C TRP A 237 -8.36 -16.35 11.18
N VAL A 238 -8.45 -16.70 9.90
CA VAL A 238 -9.73 -16.93 9.22
C VAL A 238 -9.79 -18.36 8.73
N LYS A 239 -10.96 -19.01 8.83
CA LYS A 239 -11.16 -20.34 8.26
C LYS A 239 -11.29 -20.18 6.75
N TYR A 240 -10.44 -20.87 6.00
CA TYR A 240 -10.48 -20.83 4.55
C TYR A 240 -11.69 -21.62 4.03
N ASP A 241 -12.39 -21.01 3.09
CA ASP A 241 -13.45 -21.62 2.30
C ASP A 241 -13.54 -20.87 0.98
N SER A 242 -13.43 -21.59 -0.12
CA SER A 242 -13.39 -21.02 -1.47
C SER A 242 -14.72 -20.39 -1.90
N SER A 243 -15.82 -20.64 -1.19
CA SER A 243 -17.12 -20.02 -1.48
C SER A 243 -17.22 -18.55 -1.02
N TYR A 244 -16.35 -18.12 -0.09
CA TYR A 244 -16.34 -16.74 0.42
C TYR A 244 -14.94 -16.12 0.56
N ILE A 245 -13.87 -16.87 0.26
CA ILE A 245 -12.49 -16.38 0.25
C ILE A 245 -11.79 -16.83 -1.04
N TYR A 246 -11.37 -15.87 -1.85
CA TYR A 246 -10.41 -16.12 -2.91
C TYR A 246 -9.00 -15.96 -2.36
N PHE A 247 -8.23 -17.05 -2.24
CA PHE A 247 -6.84 -16.97 -1.80
C PHE A 247 -5.91 -17.00 -3.01
N ALA A 248 -5.43 -15.83 -3.42
CA ALA A 248 -4.37 -15.68 -4.40
C ALA A 248 -3.03 -16.04 -3.76
N ARG A 249 -2.75 -17.34 -3.74
CA ARG A 249 -1.46 -17.86 -3.29
C ARG A 249 -0.35 -17.25 -4.15
N ARG A 250 0.72 -16.86 -3.47
CA ARG A 250 1.95 -16.46 -4.13
C ARG A 250 2.47 -17.66 -4.91
N GLN A 251 2.72 -17.48 -6.20
CA GLN A 251 3.45 -18.44 -7.01
C GLN A 251 4.91 -18.38 -6.56
N THR A 252 5.28 -19.13 -5.51
CA THR A 252 6.68 -19.33 -5.11
C THR A 252 7.43 -20.28 -6.03
N SER A 253 6.75 -20.79 -7.06
CA SER A 253 7.35 -21.70 -8.01
C SER A 253 8.44 -20.98 -8.80
N ASN A 254 9.65 -21.50 -8.69
CA ASN A 254 10.75 -21.15 -9.56
C ASN A 254 10.68 -21.95 -10.88
N ILE A 255 9.66 -22.80 -11.08
CA ILE A 255 9.44 -23.51 -12.35
C ILE A 255 9.34 -22.50 -13.49
N GLY A 256 10.14 -22.72 -14.54
CA GLY A 256 10.30 -21.82 -15.68
C GLY A 256 11.42 -20.79 -15.53
N LYS A 257 11.89 -20.52 -14.30
CA LYS A 257 13.02 -19.62 -14.04
C LYS A 257 14.37 -20.31 -14.22
N LEU A 258 15.45 -19.53 -14.17
CA LEU A 258 16.81 -20.04 -14.27
C LEU A 258 17.43 -20.17 -12.88
N VAL A 259 17.85 -21.38 -12.51
CA VAL A 259 18.82 -21.56 -11.42
C VAL A 259 20.22 -21.31 -11.97
N VAL A 260 20.95 -20.38 -11.37
CA VAL A 260 22.31 -19.97 -11.77
C VAL A 260 23.31 -20.40 -10.71
N VAL A 261 24.40 -21.03 -11.13
CA VAL A 261 25.48 -21.50 -10.25
C VAL A 261 26.33 -20.31 -9.78
N ASP A 262 26.56 -20.18 -8.47
CA ASP A 262 27.34 -19.08 -7.87
C ASP A 262 28.65 -19.53 -7.19
N THR A 263 28.96 -20.83 -7.24
CA THR A 263 30.24 -21.39 -6.79
C THR A 263 31.09 -21.87 -7.97
N ASN A 264 32.41 -21.93 -7.79
CA ASN A 264 33.35 -22.33 -8.85
C ASN A 264 33.07 -23.73 -9.40
N GLU A 265 32.57 -24.63 -8.55
CA GLU A 265 32.19 -25.98 -8.93
C GLU A 265 31.07 -26.50 -8.04
N LEU A 266 30.03 -27.08 -8.67
CA LEU A 266 28.85 -27.61 -7.98
C LEU A 266 28.43 -28.95 -8.56
N TRP A 267 28.15 -29.94 -7.72
CA TRP A 267 27.61 -31.23 -8.16
C TRP A 267 26.16 -31.12 -8.60
N VAL A 268 25.83 -31.81 -9.70
CA VAL A 268 24.45 -32.08 -10.13
C VAL A 268 24.17 -33.59 -10.09
N TYR A 269 22.89 -33.96 -10.02
CA TYR A 269 22.45 -35.30 -9.67
C TYR A 269 21.55 -35.93 -10.74
N GLY A 270 21.67 -37.24 -10.98
CA GLY A 270 20.89 -37.94 -12.01
C GLY A 270 19.42 -38.14 -11.65
N SER A 271 19.14 -38.24 -10.36
CA SER A 271 17.82 -38.42 -9.76
C SER A 271 17.63 -37.48 -8.55
N ALA A 272 16.44 -37.45 -7.98
CA ALA A 272 16.12 -36.72 -6.75
C ALA A 272 16.74 -37.41 -5.51
N ASN A 273 18.06 -37.58 -5.51
CA ASN A 273 18.85 -38.29 -4.52
C ASN A 273 20.25 -37.66 -4.41
N TRP A 274 20.60 -37.19 -3.21
CA TRP A 274 21.88 -36.53 -2.93
C TRP A 274 23.13 -37.43 -3.10
N ASN A 275 22.95 -38.74 -3.27
CA ASN A 275 24.04 -39.69 -3.53
C ASN A 275 24.26 -39.94 -5.02
N ASP A 276 23.32 -39.57 -5.90
CA ASP A 276 23.38 -39.85 -7.34
C ASP A 276 24.09 -38.74 -8.11
N LYS A 277 25.34 -38.44 -7.73
CA LYS A 277 26.16 -37.40 -8.35
C LYS A 277 26.62 -37.84 -9.74
N ILE A 278 26.34 -37.04 -10.77
CA ILE A 278 26.65 -37.40 -12.16
C ILE A 278 27.75 -36.56 -12.81
N LYS A 279 27.84 -35.26 -12.49
CA LYS A 279 28.88 -34.34 -12.98
C LYS A 279 28.89 -33.05 -12.16
N THR A 280 29.87 -32.20 -12.42
CA THR A 280 29.91 -30.84 -11.90
C THR A 280 29.53 -29.81 -12.96
N VAL A 281 29.04 -28.66 -12.49
CA VAL A 281 28.73 -27.44 -13.25
C VAL A 281 29.55 -26.28 -12.70
N LYS A 282 29.76 -25.23 -13.51
CA LYS A 282 30.66 -24.10 -13.19
C LYS A 282 29.89 -22.82 -12.91
N LYS A 283 30.54 -21.88 -12.19
CA LYS A 283 29.97 -20.56 -11.87
C LYS A 283 29.44 -19.85 -13.12
N GLY A 284 28.23 -19.32 -13.04
CA GLY A 284 27.55 -18.60 -14.12
C GLY A 284 26.71 -19.49 -15.05
N GLU A 285 26.87 -20.82 -15.01
CA GLU A 285 25.99 -21.71 -15.75
C GLU A 285 24.56 -21.64 -15.20
N ALA A 286 23.58 -21.64 -16.10
CA ALA A 286 22.17 -21.41 -15.77
C ALA A 286 21.28 -22.48 -16.39
N PHE A 287 20.28 -22.96 -15.65
CA PHE A 287 19.41 -24.05 -16.07
C PHE A 287 17.94 -23.75 -15.77
N THR A 288 17.06 -24.08 -16.71
CA THR A 288 15.62 -23.93 -16.49
C THR A 288 15.11 -24.94 -15.48
N ILE A 289 14.47 -24.43 -14.43
CA ILE A 289 13.82 -25.22 -13.39
C ILE A 289 12.51 -25.77 -13.98
N GLN A 290 12.33 -27.07 -13.92
CA GLN A 290 11.14 -27.78 -14.39
C GLN A 290 10.25 -28.26 -13.25
N ASP A 291 10.83 -28.47 -12.06
CA ASP A 291 10.12 -28.92 -10.87
C ASP A 291 10.91 -28.56 -9.60
N GLU A 292 10.24 -28.58 -8.46
CA GLU A 292 10.84 -28.39 -7.13
C GLU A 292 10.48 -29.57 -6.23
N LEU A 293 11.49 -30.18 -5.60
CA LEU A 293 11.32 -31.43 -4.87
C LEU A 293 12.00 -31.34 -3.52
N GLN A 294 11.34 -31.84 -2.47
CA GLN A 294 11.95 -32.03 -1.16
C GLN A 294 12.57 -33.44 -1.08
N VAL A 295 13.87 -33.51 -0.80
CA VAL A 295 14.65 -34.74 -0.72
C VAL A 295 15.40 -34.76 0.61
N ASN A 296 15.02 -35.66 1.52
CA ASN A 296 15.63 -35.82 2.85
C ASN A 296 15.72 -34.49 3.65
N GLY A 297 14.64 -33.70 3.64
CA GLY A 297 14.55 -32.44 4.40
C GLY A 297 15.20 -31.22 3.74
N SER A 298 15.83 -31.37 2.56
CA SER A 298 16.37 -30.26 1.77
C SER A 298 15.76 -30.24 0.36
N ASN A 299 15.64 -29.08 -0.26
CA ASN A 299 15.00 -28.96 -1.58
C ASN A 299 16.02 -29.08 -2.74
N MET A 300 15.58 -29.66 -3.85
CA MET A 300 16.28 -29.72 -5.14
C MET A 300 15.41 -29.10 -6.23
N TYR A 301 16.05 -28.46 -7.21
CA TYR A 301 15.43 -28.13 -8.49
C TYR A 301 15.64 -29.28 -9.47
N LYS A 302 14.57 -29.70 -10.15
CA LYS A 302 14.67 -30.57 -11.34
C LYS A 302 14.95 -29.70 -12.55
N CYS A 303 16.03 -29.99 -13.27
CA CYS A 303 16.34 -29.43 -14.58
C CYS A 303 16.14 -30.51 -15.65
N LYS A 304 16.24 -30.15 -16.94
CA LYS A 304 15.96 -31.06 -18.06
C LYS A 304 16.68 -32.42 -17.98
N TYR A 305 17.89 -32.46 -17.44
CA TYR A 305 18.75 -33.65 -17.45
C TYR A 305 19.28 -34.06 -16.08
N PHE A 306 19.04 -33.28 -15.04
CA PHE A 306 19.62 -33.50 -13.72
C PHE A 306 18.87 -32.70 -12.66
N TYR A 307 19.23 -32.93 -11.41
CA TYR A 307 18.77 -32.21 -10.25
C TYR A 307 19.91 -31.38 -9.67
N ILE A 308 19.61 -30.25 -9.06
CA ILE A 308 20.59 -29.32 -8.50
C ILE A 308 20.07 -28.77 -7.17
N THR A 309 20.97 -28.46 -6.24
CA THR A 309 20.60 -27.91 -4.93
C THR A 309 19.85 -26.59 -5.05
N THR A 310 18.95 -26.33 -4.11
CA THR A 310 18.29 -25.02 -3.93
C THR A 310 19.03 -24.11 -2.95
N ASN A 311 20.12 -24.60 -2.33
CA ASN A 311 20.83 -23.86 -1.29
C ASN A 311 21.45 -22.57 -1.88
N SER A 312 21.02 -21.44 -1.32
CA SER A 312 21.39 -20.08 -1.76
C SER A 312 22.88 -19.75 -1.61
N GLN A 313 23.66 -20.57 -0.90
CA GLN A 313 25.11 -20.45 -0.85
C GLN A 313 25.80 -20.90 -2.14
N PHE A 314 25.14 -21.73 -2.97
CA PHE A 314 25.72 -22.32 -4.17
C PHE A 314 25.02 -21.90 -5.46
N VAL A 315 23.76 -21.45 -5.36
CA VAL A 315 22.94 -21.04 -6.50
C VAL A 315 22.07 -19.85 -6.17
N TYR A 316 21.61 -19.12 -7.19
CA TYR A 316 20.50 -18.17 -7.07
C TYR A 316 19.52 -18.34 -8.23
N VAL A 317 18.29 -17.85 -8.07
CA VAL A 317 17.26 -17.93 -9.11
C VAL A 317 17.10 -16.57 -9.80
N LYS A 318 17.06 -16.59 -11.13
CA LYS A 318 16.82 -15.44 -12.01
C LYS A 318 15.56 -15.64 -12.84
#